data_AF-A0A431HEF5-F1
#
_entry.id   AF-A0A431HEF5-F1
#
_cell.length_a   1.000
_cell.length_b   1.000
_cell.length_c   1.000
_cell.angle_alpha   90.00
_cell.angle_beta   90.00
_cell.angle_gamma   90.00
#
_symmetry.space_group_name_H-M   'P 1'
#
loop_
_entity.id
_entity.type
_entity.pdbx_description
1 polymer ?
#
loop_
_entity_poly.entity_id
_entity_poly.type
_entity_poly.pdbx_seq_one_letter_code
_entity_poly.pdbx_strand_id
1 'polypeptide(L)'
;MTLSKLNKNDIAIINKIDESLLENRIDLEYGELERRLIEMGIMENIKVKVLHFGLINKDPIAIRLEDTGVIVAIRRNEANTILVNKI
;
A
#
# COMPACT_ATOMS: atom_id res chain seq x y z
N MET A 1 -8.25 8.42 1.71
CA MET A 1 -7.43 8.64 0.50
C MET A 1 -6.70 7.35 0.16
N THR A 2 -6.00 7.23 -0.98
CA THR A 2 -5.19 6.04 -1.28
C THR A 2 -3.77 6.18 -0.73
N LEU A 3 -3.10 5.07 -0.41
CA LEU A 3 -1.71 5.04 0.04
C LEU A 3 -0.78 5.73 -0.98
N SER A 4 -1.08 5.57 -2.27
CA SER A 4 -0.33 6.19 -3.36
C SER A 4 -0.28 7.73 -3.34
N LYS A 5 -1.20 8.38 -2.63
CA LYS A 5 -1.31 9.84 -2.50
C LYS A 5 -0.53 10.40 -1.29
N LEU A 6 0.03 9.53 -0.43
CA LEU A 6 0.86 9.97 0.68
C LEU A 6 2.20 10.53 0.20
N ASN A 7 2.82 11.38 1.02
CA ASN A 7 4.16 11.93 0.82
C ASN A 7 5.19 11.22 1.69
N LYS A 8 6.47 11.44 1.39
CA LYS A 8 7.58 10.93 2.22
C LYS A 8 7.40 11.42 3.66
N ASN A 9 7.62 10.51 4.62
CA ASN A 9 7.43 10.69 6.06
C ASN A 9 5.98 10.77 6.54
N ASP A 10 4.98 10.74 5.67
CA ASP A 10 3.59 10.64 6.11
C ASP A 10 3.37 9.33 6.87
N ILE A 11 2.56 9.42 7.92
CA ILE A 11 2.09 8.30 8.70
C ILE A 11 0.59 8.15 8.44
N ALA A 12 0.11 6.92 8.31
CA ALA A 12 -1.30 6.64 8.10
C ALA A 12 -1.70 5.30 8.71
N ILE A 13 -3.00 5.13 8.93
CA ILE A 13 -3.62 3.84 9.25
C ILE A 13 -4.29 3.31 7.98
N ILE A 14 -4.08 2.03 7.69
CA ILE A 14 -4.81 1.32 6.64
C ILE A 14 -6.25 1.11 7.08
N ASN A 15 -7.20 1.56 6.29
CA ASN A 15 -8.63 1.38 6.56
C ASN A 15 -9.21 0.17 5.85
N LYS A 16 -8.84 -0.04 4.58
CA LYS A 16 -9.43 -1.04 3.68
C LYS A 16 -8.52 -1.29 2.48
N ILE A 17 -8.54 -2.51 1.95
CA ILE A 17 -8.02 -2.83 0.61
C ILE A 17 -9.20 -2.96 -0.35
N ASP A 18 -9.18 -2.23 -1.46
CA ASP A 18 -10.25 -2.21 -2.46
C ASP A 18 -9.70 -2.52 -3.84
N GLU A 19 -9.64 -3.81 -4.18
CA GLU A 19 -9.11 -4.25 -5.47
C GLU A 19 -9.91 -3.72 -6.67
N SER A 20 -11.17 -3.28 -6.48
CA SER A 20 -11.96 -2.72 -7.58
C SER A 20 -11.33 -1.46 -8.18
N LEU A 21 -10.41 -0.82 -7.43
CA LEU A 21 -9.64 0.34 -7.84
C LEU A 21 -8.39 -0.03 -8.68
N LEU A 22 -8.13 -1.32 -8.93
CA LEU A 22 -7.01 -1.75 -9.75
C LEU A 22 -7.30 -1.53 -11.23
N GLU A 23 -6.59 -0.60 -11.86
CA GLU A 23 -6.81 -0.19 -13.25
C GLU A 23 -6.55 -1.31 -14.28
N ASN A 24 -5.67 -2.27 -13.97
CA ASN A 24 -5.33 -3.40 -14.85
C ASN A 24 -5.20 -4.71 -14.06
N ARG A 25 -6.25 -5.55 -14.09
CA ARG A 25 -6.29 -6.87 -13.43
C ARG A 25 -5.85 -8.04 -14.32
N ILE A 26 -5.22 -7.77 -15.46
CA ILE A 26 -5.03 -8.75 -16.55
C ILE A 26 -4.33 -10.04 -16.08
N ASP A 27 -3.51 -9.96 -15.03
CA ASP A 27 -2.67 -11.05 -14.54
C ASP A 27 -2.97 -11.51 -13.09
N LEU A 28 -4.14 -11.16 -12.52
CA LEU A 28 -4.49 -11.52 -11.14
C LEU A 28 -5.89 -12.13 -11.03
N GLU A 29 -6.00 -13.23 -10.30
CA GLU A 29 -7.30 -13.75 -9.88
C GLU A 29 -7.96 -12.77 -8.88
N TYR A 30 -9.31 -12.79 -8.83
CA TYR A 30 -10.04 -11.97 -7.88
C TYR A 30 -9.66 -12.31 -6.44
N GLY A 31 -9.28 -11.30 -5.63
CA GLY A 31 -8.84 -11.48 -4.25
C GLY A 31 -7.36 -11.86 -4.10
N GLU A 32 -6.65 -12.11 -5.19
CA GLU A 32 -5.24 -12.51 -5.14
C GLU A 32 -4.33 -11.38 -4.62
N LEU A 33 -4.60 -10.13 -5.01
CA LEU A 33 -3.81 -8.99 -4.55
C LEU A 33 -4.00 -8.77 -3.04
N GLU A 34 -5.25 -8.74 -2.59
CA GLU A 34 -5.59 -8.58 -1.19
C GLU A 34 -4.91 -9.66 -0.33
N ARG A 35 -4.98 -10.92 -0.78
CA ARG A 35 -4.28 -12.02 -0.10
C ARG A 35 -2.78 -11.80 0.00
N ARG A 36 -2.10 -11.43 -1.10
CA ARG A 36 -0.66 -11.15 -1.09
C ARG A 36 -0.29 -10.00 -0.15
N LEU A 37 -1.10 -8.94 -0.10
CA LEU A 37 -0.91 -7.81 0.81
C LEU A 37 -1.03 -8.26 2.27
N ILE A 38 -2.06 -9.06 2.60
CA ILE A 38 -2.24 -9.63 3.95
C ILE A 38 -1.04 -10.52 4.33
N GLU A 39 -0.55 -11.36 3.42
CA GLU A 39 0.62 -12.22 3.65
C GLU A 39 1.90 -11.41 3.94
N MET A 40 2.00 -10.17 3.43
CA MET A 40 3.10 -9.24 3.74
C MET A 40 2.86 -8.41 5.02
N GLY A 41 1.72 -8.58 5.70
CA GLY A 41 1.34 -7.83 6.91
C GLY A 41 0.63 -6.50 6.62
N ILE A 42 0.20 -6.28 5.38
CA ILE A 42 -0.58 -5.11 4.98
C ILE A 42 -2.06 -5.48 5.11
N MET A 43 -2.67 -5.05 6.20
CA MET A 43 -4.08 -5.30 6.50
C MET A 43 -4.72 -4.11 7.22
N GLU A 44 -6.02 -4.15 7.43
CA GLU A 44 -6.76 -3.09 8.11
C GLU A 44 -6.21 -2.82 9.52
N ASN A 45 -6.31 -1.56 9.95
CA ASN A 45 -5.84 -1.03 11.22
C ASN A 45 -4.32 -1.04 11.44
N ILE A 46 -3.53 -1.44 10.45
CA ILE A 46 -2.08 -1.37 10.53
C ILE A 46 -1.60 0.05 10.28
N LYS A 47 -0.69 0.52 11.16
CA LYS A 47 0.00 1.80 11.00
C LYS A 47 1.18 1.66 10.07
N VAL A 48 1.28 2.57 9.10
CA VAL A 48 2.35 2.59 8.12
C VAL A 48 3.01 3.96 8.02
N LYS A 49 4.30 3.97 7.73
CA LYS A 49 5.06 5.19 7.41
C LYS A 49 5.66 5.10 6.02
N VAL A 50 5.50 6.15 5.21
CA VAL A 50 6.16 6.24 3.90
C VAL A 50 7.63 6.61 4.08
N LEU A 51 8.53 5.76 3.57
CA LEU A 51 9.97 5.95 3.70
C LEU A 51 10.58 6.66 2.49
N HIS A 52 10.27 6.18 1.28
CA HIS A 52 10.75 6.78 0.03
C HIS A 52 9.92 6.31 -1.16
N PHE A 53 10.18 6.92 -2.32
CA PHE A 53 9.60 6.55 -3.60
C PHE A 53 10.69 6.16 -4.59
N GLY A 54 10.39 5.23 -5.49
CA GLY A 54 11.25 4.90 -6.63
C GLY A 54 11.51 6.12 -7.53
N LEU A 55 12.60 6.07 -8.28
CA LEU A 55 13.06 7.21 -9.08
C LEU A 55 12.11 7.55 -10.24
N ILE A 56 11.58 6.51 -10.90
CA ILE A 56 10.73 6.65 -12.09
C ILE A 56 9.28 6.61 -11.63
N ASN A 57 8.49 7.62 -12.00
CA ASN A 57 7.06 7.72 -11.67
C ASN A 57 6.71 7.57 -10.19
N LYS A 58 7.68 7.73 -9.28
CA LYS A 58 7.54 7.46 -7.86
C LYS A 58 7.08 6.01 -7.59
N ASP A 59 7.46 5.05 -8.42
CA ASP A 59 7.10 3.63 -8.34
C ASP A 59 8.38 2.77 -8.18
N PRO A 60 8.46 1.86 -7.18
CA PRO A 60 7.49 1.56 -6.12
C PRO A 60 7.47 2.58 -4.97
N ILE A 61 6.56 2.38 -4.02
CA ILE A 61 6.47 3.12 -2.76
C ILE A 61 6.97 2.23 -1.63
N ALA A 62 8.04 2.65 -0.93
CA ALA A 62 8.53 1.94 0.22
C ALA A 62 7.83 2.43 1.49
N ILE A 63 7.21 1.51 2.21
CA ILE A 63 6.56 1.76 3.49
C ILE A 63 7.19 0.91 4.59
N ARG A 64 7.12 1.40 5.82
CA ARG A 64 7.39 0.60 7.02
C ARG A 64 6.07 0.29 7.70
N LEU A 65 5.84 -0.97 8.05
CA LEU A 65 4.78 -1.39 8.96
C LEU A 65 5.25 -1.06 10.37
N GLU A 66 4.62 -0.12 11.05
CA GLU A 66 5.14 0.40 12.32
C GLU A 66 5.08 -0.64 13.45
N ASP A 67 4.14 -1.58 13.40
CA ASP A 67 3.95 -2.59 14.45
C ASP A 67 5.02 -3.69 14.41
N THR A 68 5.48 -4.07 13.22
CA THR A 68 6.48 -5.15 13.03
C THR A 68 7.87 -4.62 12.66
N GLY A 69 7.98 -3.37 12.21
CA GLY A 69 9.20 -2.77 11.67
C GLY A 69 9.56 -3.22 10.26
N VAL A 70 8.78 -4.13 9.65
CA VAL A 70 9.04 -4.66 8.30
C VAL A 70 8.89 -3.56 7.26
N ILE A 71 9.81 -3.55 6.28
CA ILE A 71 9.78 -2.62 5.15
C ILE A 71 9.30 -3.37 3.92
N VAL A 72 8.26 -2.85 3.28
CA VAL A 72 7.67 -3.41 2.06
C VAL A 72 7.68 -2.35 0.98
N ALA A 73 8.09 -2.73 -0.24
CA ALA A 73 7.94 -1.90 -1.42
C ALA A 73 6.69 -2.34 -2.19
N ILE A 74 5.72 -1.45 -2.33
CA ILE A 74 4.44 -1.71 -2.99
C ILE A 74 4.43 -0.96 -4.33
N ARG A 75 3.99 -1.63 -5.40
CA ARG A 75 3.84 -0.94 -6.68
C ARG A 75 2.79 0.16 -6.57
N ARG A 76 2.96 1.25 -7.31
CA ARG A 76 2.08 2.42 -7.24
C ARG A 76 0.63 2.09 -7.60
N ASN A 77 0.42 1.16 -8.53
CA ASN A 77 -0.91 0.67 -8.91
C ASN A 77 -1.58 -0.12 -7.77
N GLU A 78 -0.84 -0.97 -7.06
CA GLU A 78 -1.33 -1.68 -5.87
C GLU A 78 -1.60 -0.69 -4.72
N ALA A 79 -0.73 0.31 -4.53
CA ALA A 79 -0.95 1.36 -3.54
C ALA A 79 -2.19 2.24 -3.83
N ASN A 80 -2.75 2.20 -5.06
CA ASN A 80 -4.03 2.83 -5.37
C ASN A 80 -5.23 2.05 -4.78
N THR A 81 -5.09 0.76 -4.50
CA THR A 81 -6.17 -0.07 -3.92
C THR A 81 -6.21 0.03 -2.39
N ILE A 82 -5.13 0.49 -1.75
CA ILE A 82 -5.03 0.60 -0.30
C ILE A 82 -5.58 1.95 0.17
N LEU A 83 -6.71 1.93 0.87
CA LEU A 83 -7.33 3.11 1.46
C LEU A 83 -6.75 3.38 2.86
N VAL A 84 -6.41 4.64 3.11
CA VAL A 84 -5.76 5.06 4.36
C VAL A 84 -6.36 6.35 4.93
N ASN A 85 -6.22 6.49 6.25
CA ASN A 85 -6.40 7.73 7.01
C ASN A 85 -5.02 8.24 7.48
N LYS A 86 -4.61 9.40 6.98
CA LYS A 86 -3.37 10.06 7.41
C LYS A 86 -3.50 10.55 8.85
N ILE A 87 -2.42 10.44 9.62
CA ILE A 87 -2.29 10.92 11.00
C ILE A 87 -1.30 12.08 11.05
#